data_AF-A0A9W7D9W2-F1
#
_entry.id   AF-A0A9W7D9W2-F1
#
_cell.length_a   1.000
_cell.length_b   1.000
_cell.length_c   1.000
_cell.angle_alpha   90.00
_cell.angle_beta   90.00
_cell.angle_gamma   90.00
#
_symmetry.space_group_name_H-M   'P 1'
#
loop_
_entity.id
_entity.type
_entity.pdbx_description
1 polymer ?
#
loop_
_entity_poly.entity_id
_entity_poly.type
_entity_poly.pdbx_seq_one_letter_code
_entity_poly.pdbx_strand_id
1 'polypeptide(L)'
;MPSRRSSISNGTKQEVITWIDTQGEGVPTRAVADFRQQGLNLDPGTVRKWWRKQTEILAAPPHLMRVEGGGRSRALGTLEDVLLDAIIDRRLRKEKVKREWSAEKARDIFEGMGTSGAQFTASPAWVTKLMR
;
A
#
# COMPACT_ATOMS: atom_id res chain seq x y z
N MET A 1 -15.00 9.02 21.04
CA MET A 1 -13.84 8.20 20.61
C MET A 1 -13.94 7.99 19.09
N PRO A 2 -12.93 8.35 18.29
CA PRO A 2 -12.98 8.02 16.87
C PRO A 2 -12.96 6.49 16.69
N SER A 3 -13.93 5.98 15.94
CA SER A 3 -14.01 4.55 15.57
C SER A 3 -12.67 4.10 14.98
N ARG A 4 -12.04 3.10 15.60
CA ARG A 4 -10.78 2.52 15.13
C ARG A 4 -11.09 1.83 13.80
N ARG A 5 -10.52 2.34 12.70
CA ARG A 5 -10.63 1.69 11.38
C ARG A 5 -10.03 0.28 11.48
N SER A 6 -10.85 -0.74 11.28
CA SER A 6 -10.38 -2.11 11.11
C SER A 6 -9.72 -2.24 9.74
N SER A 7 -8.47 -2.71 9.71
CA SER A 7 -7.86 -3.12 8.47
C SER A 7 -8.45 -4.47 8.05
N ILE A 8 -8.98 -4.55 6.84
CA ILE A 8 -9.52 -5.78 6.26
C ILE A 8 -8.53 -6.28 5.20
N SER A 9 -8.20 -7.57 5.26
CA SER A 9 -7.28 -8.23 4.32
C SER A 9 -7.83 -8.21 2.89
N ASN A 10 -6.97 -8.39 1.89
CA ASN A 10 -7.44 -8.57 0.53
C ASN A 10 -8.25 -9.86 0.40
N GLY A 11 -7.88 -10.95 1.08
CA GLY A 11 -8.65 -12.20 1.08
C GLY A 11 -10.11 -11.99 1.47
N THR A 12 -10.38 -11.30 2.58
CA THR A 12 -11.77 -11.01 3.00
C THR A 12 -12.49 -10.09 2.00
N LYS A 13 -11.78 -9.15 1.35
CA LYS A 13 -12.40 -8.34 0.30
C LYS A 13 -12.75 -9.18 -0.93
N GLN A 14 -11.90 -10.14 -1.28
CA GLN A 14 -12.13 -11.07 -2.39
C GLN A 14 -13.34 -11.94 -2.11
N GLU A 15 -13.46 -12.50 -0.90
CA GLU A 15 -14.65 -13.25 -0.47
C GLU A 15 -15.94 -12.43 -0.64
N VAL A 16 -15.92 -11.17 -0.18
CA VAL A 16 -17.07 -10.26 -0.35
C VAL A 16 -17.38 -10.00 -1.82
N ILE A 17 -16.37 -9.75 -2.65
CA ILE A 17 -16.55 -9.51 -4.09
C ILE A 17 -17.10 -10.76 -4.79
N THR A 18 -16.53 -11.93 -4.54
CA THR A 18 -16.99 -13.20 -5.12
C THR A 18 -18.41 -13.52 -4.67
N TRP A 19 -18.77 -13.22 -3.42
CA TRP A 19 -20.15 -13.36 -2.96
C TRP A 19 -21.11 -12.40 -3.69
N ILE A 20 -20.72 -11.14 -3.90
CA ILE A 20 -21.55 -10.17 -4.65
C ILE A 20 -21.80 -10.66 -6.08
N ASP A 21 -20.78 -11.21 -6.73
CA ASP A 21 -20.87 -11.73 -8.09
C ASP A 21 -21.72 -13.00 -8.20
N THR A 22 -21.56 -13.95 -7.27
CA THR A 22 -22.20 -15.27 -7.35
C THR A 22 -23.59 -15.34 -6.70
N GLN A 23 -23.77 -14.70 -5.53
CA GLN A 23 -25.01 -14.75 -4.73
C GLN A 23 -25.72 -13.39 -4.66
N GLY A 24 -24.95 -12.30 -4.74
CA GLY A 24 -25.45 -10.94 -4.58
C GLY A 24 -26.06 -10.31 -5.83
N GLU A 25 -26.14 -11.03 -6.96
CA GLU A 25 -26.61 -10.51 -8.27
C GLU A 25 -25.88 -9.23 -8.72
N GLY A 26 -24.61 -9.07 -8.33
CA GLY A 26 -23.85 -7.86 -8.60
C GLY A 26 -24.26 -6.64 -7.75
N VAL A 27 -25.09 -6.82 -6.71
CA VAL A 27 -25.59 -5.74 -5.84
C VAL A 27 -24.76 -5.64 -4.55
N PRO A 28 -23.88 -4.64 -4.39
CA PRO A 28 -22.92 -4.60 -3.27
C PRO A 28 -23.56 -4.43 -1.89
N THR A 29 -24.74 -3.80 -1.82
CA THR A 29 -25.42 -3.56 -0.54
C THR A 29 -25.99 -4.84 0.07
N ARG A 30 -26.25 -5.88 -0.73
CA ARG A 30 -26.74 -7.18 -0.21
C ARG A 30 -25.68 -7.88 0.63
N ALA A 31 -24.41 -7.75 0.26
CA ALA A 31 -23.29 -8.34 1.01
C ALA A 31 -23.17 -7.75 2.42
N VAL A 32 -23.58 -6.50 2.64
CA VAL A 32 -23.53 -5.89 3.98
C VAL A 32 -24.44 -6.63 4.96
N ALA A 33 -25.64 -7.02 4.51
CA ALA A 33 -26.59 -7.74 5.35
C ALA A 33 -26.10 -9.15 5.66
N ASP A 34 -25.60 -9.85 4.64
CA ASP A 34 -25.13 -11.24 4.75
C ASP A 34 -23.90 -11.34 5.66
N PHE A 35 -22.85 -10.57 5.38
CA PHE A 35 -21.62 -10.60 6.17
C PHE A 35 -21.82 -10.06 7.60
N ARG A 36 -22.82 -9.21 7.83
CA ARG A 36 -23.21 -8.81 9.20
C ARG A 36 -23.74 -9.99 10.01
N GLN A 37 -24.50 -10.91 9.41
CA GLN A 37 -24.96 -12.13 10.08
C GLN A 37 -23.77 -13.07 10.39
N GLN A 38 -22.74 -13.05 9.55
CA GLN A 38 -21.49 -13.78 9.75
C GLN A 38 -20.51 -13.09 10.73
N GLY A 39 -20.92 -11.98 11.37
CA GLY A 39 -20.11 -11.26 12.35
C GLY A 39 -19.14 -10.21 11.78
N LEU A 40 -19.12 -10.01 10.46
CA LEU A 40 -18.31 -9.00 9.79
C LEU A 40 -19.13 -7.74 9.52
N ASN A 41 -18.93 -6.70 10.33
CA ASN A 41 -19.64 -5.43 10.15
C ASN A 41 -18.97 -4.57 9.06
N LEU A 42 -19.58 -4.56 7.87
CA LEU A 42 -19.10 -3.82 6.70
C LEU A 42 -19.85 -2.50 6.50
N ASP A 43 -19.13 -1.45 6.14
CA ASP A 43 -19.73 -0.18 5.71
C ASP A 43 -20.20 -0.28 4.23
N PRO A 44 -21.46 0.02 3.90
CA PRO A 44 -21.97 -0.03 2.52
C PRO A 44 -21.17 0.82 1.53
N GLY A 45 -20.67 1.98 1.97
CA GLY A 45 -19.85 2.86 1.13
C GLY A 45 -18.53 2.22 0.74
N THR A 46 -17.94 1.48 1.67
CA THR A 46 -16.68 0.74 1.50
C THR A 46 -16.85 -0.45 0.57
N VAL A 47 -17.93 -1.23 0.73
CA VAL A 47 -18.22 -2.37 -0.16
C VAL A 47 -18.44 -1.90 -1.61
N ARG A 48 -19.16 -0.79 -1.82
CA ARG A 48 -19.31 -0.17 -3.15
C ARG A 48 -17.98 0.31 -3.76
N LYS A 49 -17.02 0.72 -2.93
CA LYS A 49 -15.67 1.09 -3.41
C LYS A 49 -14.88 -0.13 -3.84
N TRP A 50 -14.96 -1.23 -3.07
CA TRP A 50 -14.30 -2.48 -3.43
C TRP A 50 -14.88 -3.07 -4.72
N TRP A 51 -16.21 -3.07 -4.87
CA TRP A 51 -16.86 -3.52 -6.10
C TRP A 51 -16.39 -2.74 -7.33
N ARG A 52 -16.27 -1.41 -7.24
CA ARG A 52 -15.71 -0.60 -8.33
C ARG A 52 -14.24 -0.92 -8.67
N LYS A 53 -13.48 -1.45 -7.71
CA LYS A 53 -12.06 -1.84 -7.84
C LYS A 53 -11.91 -3.37 -7.84
N GLN A 54 -12.95 -4.11 -8.20
CA GLN A 54 -12.98 -5.56 -8.00
C GLN A 54 -11.85 -6.27 -8.74
N THR A 55 -11.51 -5.82 -9.95
CA THR A 55 -10.43 -6.38 -10.77
C THR A 55 -9.07 -6.24 -10.07
N GLU A 56 -8.76 -5.05 -9.55
CA GLU A 56 -7.54 -4.78 -8.78
C GLU A 56 -7.46 -5.63 -7.50
N ILE A 57 -8.58 -5.79 -6.80
CA ILE A 57 -8.63 -6.51 -5.53
C ILE A 57 -8.54 -8.03 -5.75
N LEU A 58 -9.18 -8.57 -6.79
CA LEU A 58 -9.11 -9.99 -7.16
C LEU A 58 -7.72 -10.38 -7.66
N ALA A 59 -7.02 -9.48 -8.35
CA ALA A 59 -5.64 -9.72 -8.80
C ALA A 59 -4.60 -9.65 -7.67
N ALA A 60 -4.93 -9.04 -6.52
CA ALA A 60 -4.00 -8.85 -5.43
C ALA A 60 -3.77 -10.14 -4.61
N PRO A 61 -2.58 -10.35 -4.01
CA PRO A 61 -2.37 -11.47 -3.10
C PRO A 61 -3.29 -11.39 -1.86
N PRO A 62 -3.97 -12.50 -1.48
CA PRO A 62 -5.02 -12.50 -0.45
C PRO A 62 -4.48 -12.22 0.97
N HIS A 63 -3.24 -12.63 1.24
CA HIS A 63 -2.58 -12.44 2.53
C HIS A 63 -2.17 -10.98 2.79
N LEU A 64 -2.14 -10.13 1.76
CA LEU A 64 -1.80 -8.73 1.90
C LEU A 64 -3.00 -7.92 2.40
N MET A 65 -2.72 -6.87 3.16
CA MET A 65 -3.76 -5.94 3.64
C MET A 65 -4.17 -4.90 2.60
N ARG A 66 -3.36 -4.71 1.56
CA ARG A 66 -3.49 -3.66 0.56
C ARG A 66 -3.18 -4.20 -0.83
N VAL A 67 -3.84 -3.64 -1.84
CA VAL A 67 -3.45 -3.83 -3.25
C VAL A 67 -2.11 -3.12 -3.45
N GLU A 68 -1.29 -3.65 -4.36
CA GLU A 68 -0.06 -3.01 -4.80
C GLU A 68 -0.34 -1.59 -5.31
N GLY A 69 0.47 -0.60 -4.92
CA GLY A 69 0.18 0.82 -5.19
C GLY A 69 -1.01 1.43 -4.42
N GLY A 70 -1.82 0.63 -3.71
CA GLY A 70 -2.93 1.07 -2.86
C GLY A 70 -2.51 1.68 -1.51
N GLY A 71 -1.19 1.81 -1.28
CA GLY A 71 -0.61 2.61 -0.21
C GLY A 71 -0.59 4.10 -0.58
N ARG A 72 -0.09 4.93 0.34
CA ARG A 72 0.26 6.31 -0.03
C ARG A 72 1.38 6.22 -1.08
N SER A 73 1.13 6.73 -2.29
CA SER A 73 2.12 6.80 -3.37
C SER A 73 3.47 7.22 -2.80
N ARG A 74 4.52 6.46 -3.13
CA ARG A 74 5.91 6.83 -2.85
C ARG A 74 6.12 8.19 -3.53
N ALA A 75 6.54 9.20 -2.77
CA ALA A 75 6.59 10.56 -3.28
C ALA A 75 7.55 10.67 -4.48
N LEU A 76 8.55 9.78 -4.53
CA LEU A 76 9.57 9.68 -5.57
C LEU A 76 9.83 8.19 -5.87
N GLY A 77 8.87 7.50 -6.49
CA GLY A 77 8.89 6.04 -6.68
C GLY A 77 10.21 5.50 -7.26
N THR A 78 10.66 6.03 -8.39
CA THR A 78 11.91 5.62 -9.05
C THR A 78 13.14 5.84 -8.18
N LEU A 79 13.20 6.94 -7.42
CA LEU A 79 14.30 7.22 -6.50
C LEU A 79 14.30 6.25 -5.32
N GLU A 80 13.13 5.99 -4.75
CA GLU A 80 12.97 5.06 -3.65
C GLU A 80 13.38 3.64 -4.06
N ASP A 81 13.08 3.21 -5.29
CA ASP A 81 13.47 1.90 -5.82
C ASP A 81 14.99 1.77 -5.99
N VAL A 82 15.64 2.72 -6.67
CA VAL A 82 17.11 2.72 -6.85
C VAL A 82 17.84 2.79 -5.50
N LEU A 83 17.29 3.53 -4.53
CA LEU A 83 17.85 3.62 -3.20
C LEU A 83 17.69 2.31 -2.42
N LEU A 84 16.57 1.61 -2.57
CA LEU A 84 16.35 0.30 -1.96
C LEU A 84 17.33 -0.75 -2.49
N ASP A 85 17.60 -0.76 -3.80
CA ASP A 85 18.61 -1.64 -4.40
C ASP A 85 20.01 -1.37 -3.80
N ALA A 86 20.39 -0.10 -3.68
CA ALA A 86 21.65 0.28 -3.04
C ALA A 86 21.71 -0.14 -1.56
N ILE A 87 20.58 -0.08 -0.83
CA ILE A 87 20.48 -0.56 0.55
C ILE A 87 20.65 -2.08 0.61
N ILE A 88 20.03 -2.82 -0.32
CA ILE A 88 20.11 -4.29 -0.40
C ILE A 88 21.55 -4.71 -0.67
N ASP A 89 22.20 -4.14 -1.69
CA ASP A 89 23.61 -4.43 -2.02
C ASP A 89 24.53 -4.21 -0.82
N ARG A 90 24.31 -3.12 -0.08
CA ARG A 90 25.08 -2.81 1.11
C ARG A 90 24.87 -3.83 2.23
N ARG A 91 23.64 -4.28 2.42
CA ARG A 91 23.31 -5.35 3.39
C ARG A 91 23.90 -6.69 2.98
N LEU A 92 23.92 -7.01 1.68
CA LEU A 92 24.56 -8.22 1.15
C LEU A 92 26.06 -8.21 1.42
N ARG A 93 26.70 -7.03 1.36
CA ARG A 93 28.10 -6.81 1.78
C ARG A 93 28.31 -6.82 3.30
N LYS A 94 27.26 -7.06 4.09
CA LYS A 94 27.24 -6.99 5.56
C LYS A 94 27.69 -5.63 6.13
N GLU A 95 27.56 -4.58 5.34
CA GLU A 95 27.88 -3.23 5.78
C GLU A 95 26.70 -2.59 6.51
N LYS A 96 27.00 -1.79 7.52
CA LYS A 96 25.97 -1.09 8.30
C LYS A 96 25.32 0.01 7.45
N VAL A 97 24.02 -0.13 7.22
CA VAL A 97 23.20 0.91 6.58
C VAL A 97 22.81 1.98 7.61
N LYS A 98 23.54 3.09 7.63
CA LYS A 98 23.22 4.26 8.46
C LYS A 98 22.13 5.10 7.80
N ARG A 99 21.27 5.74 8.61
CA ARG A 99 20.23 6.66 8.11
C ARG A 99 20.83 7.87 7.37
N GLU A 100 21.95 8.39 7.87
CA GLU A 100 22.70 9.48 7.23
C GLU A 100 23.14 9.10 5.82
N TRP A 101 23.76 7.92 5.67
CA TRP A 101 24.16 7.42 4.38
C TRP A 101 22.99 7.26 3.41
N SER A 102 21.85 6.75 3.89
CA SER A 102 20.67 6.64 3.03
C SER A 102 20.11 7.99 2.63
N ALA A 103 20.23 9.02 3.48
CA ALA A 103 19.82 10.38 3.14
C ALA A 103 20.75 10.99 2.08
N GLU A 104 22.06 10.84 2.24
CA GLU A 104 23.07 11.27 1.26
C GLU A 104 22.88 10.56 -0.07
N LYS A 105 22.80 9.23 -0.06
CA LYS A 105 22.61 8.45 -1.28
C LYS A 105 21.32 8.79 -2.01
N ALA A 106 20.25 9.08 -1.27
CA ALA A 106 18.99 9.53 -1.85
C ALA A 106 19.13 10.88 -2.58
N ARG A 107 19.93 11.82 -2.03
CA ARG A 107 20.19 13.11 -2.69
C ARG A 107 21.04 12.93 -3.94
N ASP A 108 22.08 12.10 -3.89
CA ASP A 108 22.92 11.81 -5.07
C ASP A 108 22.08 11.23 -6.22
N ILE A 109 21.19 10.28 -5.89
CA ILE A 109 20.26 9.67 -6.88
C ILE A 109 19.32 10.73 -7.45
N PHE A 110 18.79 11.61 -6.59
CA PHE A 110 17.90 12.69 -7.01
C PHE A 110 18.57 13.70 -7.95
N GLU A 111 19.80 14.11 -7.64
CA GLU A 111 20.60 15.01 -8.48
C GLU A 111 20.90 14.36 -9.83
N GLY A 112 21.23 13.06 -9.84
CA GLY A 112 21.46 12.29 -11.07
C GLY A 112 20.22 12.11 -11.96
N MET A 113 19.00 12.30 -11.42
CA MET A 113 17.76 12.24 -12.20
C MET A 113 17.45 13.53 -12.99
N GLY A 114 18.30 14.56 -12.90
CA GLY A 114 18.18 15.77 -13.72
C GLY A 114 16.89 16.56 -13.47
N THR A 115 16.31 16.47 -12.26
CA THR A 115 15.02 17.10 -11.93
C THR A 115 15.21 18.60 -11.66
N SER A 116 15.29 19.39 -12.73
CA SER A 116 15.43 20.85 -12.67
C SER A 116 14.26 21.49 -11.91
N GLY A 117 14.53 22.03 -10.72
CA GLY A 117 13.60 22.88 -9.97
C GLY A 117 12.91 22.25 -8.75
N ALA A 118 13.04 20.95 -8.51
CA ALA A 118 12.54 20.32 -7.29
C ALA A 118 13.66 20.18 -6.25
N GLN A 119 13.46 20.65 -5.02
CA GLN A 119 14.44 20.52 -3.94
C GLN A 119 14.08 19.32 -3.06
N PHE A 120 14.77 18.19 -3.25
CA PHE A 120 14.62 17.02 -2.40
C PHE A 120 15.61 17.08 -1.22
N THR A 121 15.08 17.07 0.01
CA THR A 121 15.89 17.27 1.23
C THR A 121 16.23 15.97 1.97
N ALA A 122 15.65 14.83 1.56
CA ALA A 122 15.79 13.54 2.26
C ALA A 122 15.60 13.67 3.79
N SER A 123 14.44 14.19 4.23
CA SER A 123 14.20 14.50 5.64
C SER A 123 14.33 13.26 6.55
N PRO A 124 14.74 13.41 7.82
CA PRO A 124 14.87 12.27 8.75
C PRO A 124 13.59 11.44 8.90
N ALA A 125 12.42 12.10 8.83
CA ALA A 125 11.12 11.44 8.87
C ALA A 125 10.87 10.59 7.62
N TRP A 126 11.27 11.07 6.44
CA TRP A 126 11.18 10.31 5.20
C TRP A 126 12.12 9.10 5.22
N VAL A 127 13.37 9.25 5.63
CA VAL A 127 14.34 8.13 5.76
C VAL A 127 13.84 7.09 6.76
N THR A 128 13.28 7.53 7.90
CA THR A 128 12.71 6.61 8.89
C THR A 128 11.53 5.83 8.33
N LYS A 129 10.72 6.45 7.47
CA LYS A 129 9.58 5.80 6.81
C LYS A 129 10.03 4.84 5.72
N LEU A 130 11.09 5.15 4.98
CA LEU A 130 11.71 4.28 3.98
C LEU A 130 12.30 3.02 4.61
N MET A 131 12.88 3.15 5.81
CA MET A 131 13.58 2.07 6.52
C MET A 131 12.68 1.17 7.38
N ARG A 132 11.39 1.49 7.50
CA ARG A 132 10.40 0.72 8.25
C ARG A 132 9.80 -0.38 7.39
#